data_AF-A0A7S3PSC7-F1
#
_entry.id   AF-A0A7S3PSC7-F1
#
_cell.length_a   1.000
_cell.length_b   1.000
_cell.length_c   1.000
_cell.angle_alpha   90.00
_cell.angle_beta   90.00
_cell.angle_gamma   90.00
#
_symmetry.space_group_name_H-M   'P 1'
#
loop_
_entity.id
_entity.type
_entity.pdbx_description
1 polymer ?
#
loop_
_entity_poly.entity_id
_entity_poly.type
_entity_poly.pdbx_seq_one_letter_code
_entity_poly.pdbx_strand_id
1 'polypeptide(L)'
;GRVDDVLAFEETLESLGTIGISGRTLNEFLRIVALCLHLSNLEFVDDHSTAGKEGSVIDNPDVLQIVAELMQINDARTIERALTYRTLSTTGPGGTVETYQVPNNPTQSRASRDALSK
;
A
#
# COMPACT_ATOMS: atom_id res chain seq x y z
N GLY A 1 -0.09 32.73 12.99
CA GLY A 1 -0.12 32.99 11.54
C GLY A 1 -0.71 31.77 10.88
N ARG A 2 -1.65 31.94 9.96
CA ARG A 2 -2.22 30.82 9.20
C ARG A 2 -1.19 30.44 8.15
N VAL A 3 -0.75 29.19 8.14
CA VAL A 3 0.09 28.65 7.06
C VAL A 3 -0.78 28.56 5.81
N ASP A 4 -0.22 28.98 4.68
CA ASP A 4 -0.85 28.83 3.37
C ASP A 4 -0.22 27.60 2.70
N ASP A 5 -0.92 26.47 2.76
CA ASP A 5 -0.43 25.19 2.24
C ASP A 5 -0.24 25.21 0.72
N VAL A 6 -1.00 26.06 0.00
CA VAL A 6 -0.86 26.21 -1.45
C VAL A 6 0.46 26.92 -1.76
N LEU A 7 0.72 28.04 -1.10
CA LEU A 7 1.96 28.78 -1.27
C LEU A 7 3.18 27.94 -0.87
N ALA A 8 3.10 27.24 0.26
CA ALA A 8 4.19 26.38 0.74
C ALA A 8 4.48 25.21 -0.22
N PHE A 9 3.44 24.64 -0.85
CA PHE A 9 3.61 23.61 -1.87
C PHE A 9 4.28 24.17 -3.13
N GLU A 10 3.86 25.35 -3.61
CA GLU A 10 4.48 26.01 -4.76
C GLU A 10 5.97 26.32 -4.51
N GLU A 11 6.32 26.87 -3.35
CA GLU A 11 7.70 27.13 -2.94
C GLU A 11 8.53 25.83 -2.88
N THR A 12 7.92 24.73 -2.44
CA THR A 12 8.56 23.40 -2.42
C THR A 12 8.84 22.91 -3.84
N LEU A 13 7.90 23.08 -4.76
CA LEU A 13 8.09 22.70 -6.17
C LEU A 13 9.20 23.52 -6.84
N GLU A 14 9.26 24.83 -6.56
CA GLU A 14 10.33 25.70 -7.06
C GLU A 14 11.70 25.30 -6.50
N SER A 15 11.75 24.96 -5.21
CA SER A 15 12.97 24.47 -4.54
C SER A 15 13.46 23.15 -5.14
N LEU A 16 12.55 22.21 -5.41
CA LEU A 16 12.86 20.95 -6.11
C LEU A 16 13.40 21.21 -7.52
N GLY A 17 12.79 22.17 -8.24
CA GLY A 17 13.29 22.62 -9.54
C GLY A 17 14.71 23.19 -9.48
N THR A 18 15.01 23.98 -8.45
CA THR A 18 16.32 24.60 -8.21
C THR A 18 17.43 23.56 -8.00
N ILE A 19 17.13 22.44 -7.34
CA ILE A 19 18.08 21.32 -7.16
C ILE A 19 18.09 20.32 -8.33
N GLY A 20 17.38 20.62 -9.43
CA GLY A 20 17.38 19.82 -10.65
C GLY A 20 16.32 18.71 -10.69
N ILE A 21 15.40 18.64 -9.72
CA ILE A 21 14.26 17.71 -9.74
C ILE A 21 13.11 18.38 -10.48
N SER A 22 12.93 18.03 -11.76
CA SER A 22 11.87 18.59 -12.60
C SER A 22 11.31 17.56 -13.58
N GLY A 23 10.22 17.92 -14.26
CA GLY A 23 9.64 17.10 -15.33
C GLY A 23 9.26 15.69 -14.87
N ARG A 24 9.85 14.66 -15.49
CA ARG A 24 9.55 13.25 -15.17
C ARG A 24 9.91 12.91 -13.73
N THR A 25 11.08 13.31 -13.25
CA THR A 25 11.55 12.96 -11.90
C THR A 25 10.62 13.52 -10.83
N LEU A 26 10.16 14.77 -11.02
CA LEU A 26 9.17 15.38 -10.13
C LEU A 26 7.84 14.58 -10.13
N ASN A 27 7.39 14.13 -11.31
CA ASN A 27 6.19 13.29 -11.41
C ASN A 27 6.37 11.95 -10.67
N GLU A 28 7.56 11.33 -10.73
CA GLU A 28 7.85 10.11 -9.97
C GLU A 28 7.78 10.36 -8.45
N PHE A 29 8.35 11.47 -7.96
CA PHE A 29 8.26 11.87 -6.55
C PHE A 29 6.81 12.08 -6.11
N LEU A 30 6.05 12.87 -6.87
CA LEU A 30 4.64 13.12 -6.59
C LEU A 30 3.81 11.83 -6.68
N ARG A 31 4.16 10.91 -7.58
CA ARG A 31 3.51 9.59 -7.67
C ARG A 31 3.71 8.77 -6.40
N ILE A 32 4.91 8.77 -5.82
CA ILE A 32 5.19 8.08 -4.55
C ILE A 32 4.37 8.70 -3.40
N VAL A 33 4.28 10.04 -3.35
CA VAL A 33 3.46 10.72 -2.33
C VAL A 33 1.98 10.38 -2.51
N ALA A 34 1.45 10.45 -3.73
CA ALA A 34 0.08 10.05 -4.04
C ALA A 34 -0.17 8.58 -3.68
N LEU A 35 0.80 7.70 -3.95
CA LEU A 35 0.71 6.29 -3.58
C LEU A 35 0.55 6.11 -2.07
N CYS A 36 1.38 6.76 -1.25
CA CYS A 36 1.25 6.67 0.21
C CYS A 36 -0.12 7.16 0.72
N LEU A 37 -0.63 8.26 0.15
CA LEU A 37 -1.94 8.82 0.50
C LEU A 37 -3.07 7.83 0.17
N HIS A 38 -3.11 7.33 -1.07
CA HIS A 38 -4.14 6.38 -1.49
C HIS A 38 -4.02 5.03 -0.78
N LEU A 39 -2.81 4.56 -0.52
CA LEU A 39 -2.57 3.32 0.21
C LEU A 39 -3.16 3.37 1.61
N SER A 40 -2.99 4.48 2.34
CA SER A 40 -3.53 4.66 3.69
C SER A 40 -5.07 4.68 3.75
N ASN A 41 -5.72 4.99 2.62
CA ASN A 41 -7.18 5.00 2.50
C ASN A 41 -7.77 3.62 2.16
N LEU A 42 -6.97 2.57 1.96
CA LEU A 42 -7.50 1.22 1.72
C LEU A 42 -8.18 0.67 2.97
N GLU A 43 -9.40 0.19 2.83
CA GLU A 43 -10.20 -0.36 3.93
C GLU A 43 -10.35 -1.88 3.80
N PHE A 44 -10.39 -2.56 4.95
CA PHE A 44 -10.46 -4.02 5.02
C PHE A 44 -11.65 -4.44 5.87
N VAL A 45 -12.41 -5.40 5.36
CA VAL A 45 -13.57 -6.03 6.01
C VAL A 45 -13.37 -7.55 6.05
N ASP A 46 -14.13 -8.23 6.92
CA ASP A 46 -14.03 -9.68 7.07
C ASP A 46 -14.50 -10.41 5.79
N ASP A 47 -13.75 -11.44 5.39
CA ASP A 47 -14.18 -12.32 4.30
C ASP A 47 -15.19 -13.36 4.81
N HIS A 48 -16.47 -13.11 4.53
CA HIS A 48 -17.55 -14.05 4.86
C HIS A 48 -17.70 -15.22 3.87
N SER A 49 -16.92 -15.25 2.79
CA SER A 49 -17.02 -16.26 1.73
C SER A 49 -16.50 -17.62 2.18
N THR A 50 -15.61 -17.64 3.18
CA THR A 50 -14.93 -18.87 3.63
C THR A 50 -15.39 -19.25 5.04
N ALA A 51 -16.36 -20.16 5.12
CA ALA A 51 -16.87 -20.66 6.40
C ALA A 51 -15.72 -21.17 7.31
N GLY A 52 -15.46 -20.46 8.42
CA GLY A 52 -14.51 -20.87 9.45
C GLY A 52 -13.05 -20.43 9.28
N LYS A 53 -12.71 -19.58 8.29
CA LYS A 53 -11.38 -18.95 8.20
C LYS A 53 -11.47 -17.45 8.50
N GLU A 54 -10.70 -16.97 9.46
CA GLU A 54 -10.48 -15.54 9.65
C GLU A 54 -9.68 -15.01 8.46
N GLY A 55 -10.30 -14.19 7.62
CA GLY A 55 -9.68 -13.58 6.45
C GLY A 55 -10.25 -12.19 6.20
N SER A 56 -9.61 -11.42 5.32
CA SER A 56 -10.03 -10.07 4.97
C SER A 56 -10.05 -9.85 3.47
N VAL A 57 -10.93 -8.96 3.03
CA VAL A 57 -11.03 -8.44 1.67
C VAL A 57 -11.03 -6.92 1.68
N ILE A 58 -10.68 -6.31 0.55
CA ILE A 58 -10.71 -4.85 0.41
C ILE A 58 -12.14 -4.38 0.16
N ASP A 59 -12.58 -3.37 0.91
CA ASP A 59 -13.94 -2.82 0.85
C ASP A 59 -14.09 -1.72 -0.22
N ASN A 60 -12.98 -1.11 -0.64
CA ASN A 60 -12.94 0.00 -1.59
C ASN A 60 -12.10 -0.31 -2.84
N PRO A 61 -12.63 -1.11 -3.79
CA PRO A 61 -11.89 -1.53 -4.98
C PRO A 61 -11.46 -0.38 -5.90
N ASP A 62 -12.19 0.74 -5.90
CA ASP A 62 -11.82 1.93 -6.66
C ASP A 62 -10.50 2.53 -6.17
N VAL A 63 -10.27 2.55 -4.85
CA VAL A 63 -9.00 3.03 -4.27
C VAL A 63 -7.87 2.05 -4.57
N LEU A 64 -8.15 0.74 -4.51
CA LEU A 64 -7.19 -0.29 -4.90
C LEU A 64 -6.74 -0.15 -6.35
N GLN A 65 -7.66 0.18 -7.26
CA GLN A 65 -7.34 0.40 -8.67
C GLN A 65 -6.39 1.60 -8.86
N ILE A 66 -6.64 2.71 -8.14
CA ILE A 66 -5.75 3.87 -8.15
C ILE A 66 -4.36 3.50 -7.62
N VAL A 67 -4.29 2.75 -6.51
CA VAL A 67 -3.02 2.26 -5.94
C VAL A 67 -2.28 1.37 -6.96
N ALA A 68 -3.00 0.48 -7.66
CA ALA A 68 -2.41 -0.38 -8.69
C ALA A 68 -1.82 0.43 -9.86
N GLU A 69 -2.52 1.46 -10.31
CA GLU A 69 -2.05 2.37 -11.36
C GLU A 69 -0.82 3.16 -10.93
N LEU A 70 -0.81 3.68 -9.70
CA LEU A 70 0.33 4.40 -9.12
C LEU A 70 1.56 3.49 -8.93
N MET A 71 1.35 2.21 -8.61
CA MET A 71 2.41 1.18 -8.52
C MET A 71 2.81 0.61 -9.88
N GLN A 72 2.11 0.94 -10.96
CA GLN A 72 2.29 0.37 -12.30
C GLN A 72 2.11 -1.16 -12.32
N ILE A 73 1.17 -1.67 -11.52
CA ILE A 73 0.81 -3.09 -11.44
C ILE A 73 -0.51 -3.30 -12.19
N ASN A 74 -0.49 -4.18 -13.19
CA ASN A 74 -1.67 -4.43 -14.04
C ASN A 74 -2.80 -5.17 -13.32
N ASP A 75 -2.48 -5.97 -12.30
CA ASP A 75 -3.46 -6.78 -11.56
C ASP A 75 -3.56 -6.31 -10.10
N ALA A 76 -4.60 -5.53 -9.82
CA ALA A 76 -4.97 -5.05 -8.49
C ALA A 76 -5.07 -6.18 -7.45
N ARG A 77 -5.45 -7.41 -7.86
CA ARG A 77 -5.56 -8.57 -6.95
C ARG A 77 -4.23 -9.01 -6.38
N THR A 78 -3.13 -8.70 -7.07
CA THR A 78 -1.77 -8.98 -6.55
C THR A 78 -1.48 -8.13 -5.32
N ILE A 79 -1.91 -6.86 -5.33
CA ILE A 79 -1.76 -5.94 -4.19
C ILE A 79 -2.70 -6.35 -3.05
N GLU A 80 -3.94 -6.67 -3.38
CA GLU A 80 -4.91 -7.19 -2.40
C GLU A 80 -4.33 -8.41 -1.67
N ARG A 81 -3.86 -9.43 -2.40
CA ARG A 81 -3.24 -10.61 -1.81
C ARG A 81 -2.02 -10.28 -0.96
N ALA A 82 -1.19 -9.32 -1.37
CA ALA A 82 -0.03 -8.91 -0.59
C ALA A 82 -0.40 -8.26 0.76
N LEU A 83 -1.59 -7.65 0.85
CA LEU A 83 -2.10 -7.01 2.07
C LEU A 83 -2.96 -7.95 2.93
N THR A 84 -3.65 -8.90 2.30
CA THR A 84 -4.58 -9.83 2.96
C THR A 84 -3.97 -11.18 3.30
N TYR A 85 -2.76 -11.49 2.84
CA TYR A 85 -2.03 -12.71 3.21
C TYR A 85 -0.64 -12.41 3.73
N ARG A 86 -0.20 -13.19 4.71
CA ARG A 86 1.21 -13.22 5.15
C ARG A 86 1.84 -14.55 4.82
N THR A 87 3.11 -14.50 4.41
CA THR A 87 3.93 -15.67 4.10
C THR A 87 4.69 -16.08 5.36
N LEU A 88 4.42 -17.28 5.87
CA LEU A 88 5.13 -17.88 7.00
C LEU A 88 6.10 -18.93 6.48
N SER A 89 7.32 -18.92 7.02
CA SER A 89 8.32 -19.95 6.76
C SER A 89 8.63 -20.68 8.06
N THR A 90 8.48 -22.00 8.06
CA THR A 90 8.82 -22.87 9.19
C THR A 90 9.98 -23.76 8.81
N THR A 91 10.94 -23.93 9.71
CA THR A 91 12.08 -24.82 9.50
C THR A 91 11.75 -26.18 10.10
N GLY A 92 11.60 -27.19 9.25
CA GLY A 92 11.40 -28.57 9.65
C GLY A 92 12.67 -29.23 10.20
N PRO A 93 12.54 -30.42 10.80
CA PRO A 93 13.68 -31.23 11.22
C PRO A 93 14.60 -31.52 10.03
N GLY A 94 15.90 -31.19 10.14
CA GLY A 94 16.88 -31.37 9.06
C GLY A 94 17.13 -30.14 8.18
N GLY A 95 16.53 -28.98 8.50
CA GLY A 95 16.85 -27.70 7.84
C GLY A 95 16.00 -27.39 6.60
N THR A 96 15.00 -28.22 6.28
CA THR A 96 14.03 -27.92 5.22
C THR A 96 13.18 -26.71 5.61
N VAL A 97 13.11 -25.70 4.75
CA VAL A 97 12.23 -24.54 4.94
C VAL A 97 10.95 -24.78 4.19
N GLU A 98 9.82 -24.84 4.89
CA GLU A 98 8.49 -24.91 4.32
C GLU A 98 7.81 -23.54 4.41
N THR A 99 7.27 -23.05 3.30
CA THR A 99 6.62 -21.75 3.22
C THR A 99 5.13 -21.92 2.91
N TYR A 100 4.27 -21.29 3.70
CA TYR A 100 2.82 -21.30 3.51
C TYR A 100 2.20 -19.92 3.70
N GLN A 101 1.07 -19.67 3.05
CA GLN A 101 0.33 -18.41 3.16
C GLN A 101 -0.81 -18.54 4.15
N VAL A 102 -0.93 -17.56 5.04
CA VAL A 102 -2.01 -17.47 6.03
C VAL A 102 -2.80 -16.19 5.77
N PRO A 103 -4.13 -16.27 5.67
CA PRO A 103 -4.96 -15.07 5.55
C PRO A 103 -4.84 -14.22 6.82
N ASN A 104 -4.80 -12.91 6.62
CA ASN A 104 -4.83 -11.91 7.68
C ASN A 104 -6.29 -11.55 7.98
N ASN A 105 -6.61 -11.30 9.25
CA ASN A 105 -7.86 -10.64 9.59
C ASN A 105 -7.79 -9.12 9.27
N PRO A 106 -8.91 -8.38 9.28
CA PRO A 106 -8.91 -6.96 8.90
C PRO A 106 -7.96 -6.09 9.71
N THR A 107 -7.79 -6.39 11.00
CA THR A 107 -6.86 -5.64 11.87
C THR A 107 -5.40 -5.88 11.49
N GLN A 108 -5.03 -7.12 11.16
CA GLN A 108 -3.68 -7.46 10.66
C GLN A 108 -3.41 -6.83 9.30
N SER A 109 -4.40 -6.84 8.38
CA SER A 109 -4.27 -6.19 7.08
C SER A 109 -4.10 -4.67 7.19
N ARG A 110 -4.86 -4.02 8.08
CA ARG A 110 -4.65 -2.60 8.42
C ARG A 110 -3.25 -2.33 8.95
N ALA A 111 -2.75 -3.18 9.86
CA ALA A 111 -1.40 -3.05 10.38
C ALA A 111 -0.32 -3.22 9.28
N SER A 112 -0.53 -4.15 8.34
CA SER A 112 0.37 -4.34 7.19
C SER A 112 0.37 -3.13 6.25
N ARG A 113 -0.81 -2.58 5.93
CA ARG A 113 -0.96 -1.34 5.16
C ARG A 113 -0.24 -0.18 5.85
N ASP A 114 -0.46 0.00 7.14
CA ASP A 114 0.13 1.10 7.90
C ASP A 114 1.66 0.99 7.96
N ALA A 115 2.19 -0.23 8.08
CA ALA A 115 3.62 -0.49 8.03
C ALA A 115 4.26 -0.18 6.67
N LEU A 116 3.50 -0.25 5.58
CA LEU A 116 3.97 0.16 4.25
C LEU A 116 3.89 1.66 4.02
N SER A 117 2.98 2.36 4.71
CA SER A 117 2.78 3.81 4.56
C SER A 117 3.65 4.67 5.49
N LYS A 118 4.32 4.06 6.47
CA LYS A 118 5.20 4.70 7.46
C LYS A 118 6.67 4.58 7.07
#